data_AF-A0A972TC42-F1
#
_entry.id   AF-A0A972TC42-F1
#
_cell.length_a   1.000
_cell.length_b   1.000
_cell.length_c   1.000
_cell.angle_alpha   90.00
_cell.angle_beta   90.00
_cell.angle_gamma   90.00
#
_symmetry.space_group_name_H-M   'P 1'
#
loop_
_entity.id
_entity.type
_entity.pdbx_description
1 polymer ?
#
loop_
_entity_poly.entity_id
_entity_poly.type
_entity_poly.pdbx_seq_one_letter_code
_entity_poly.pdbx_strand_id
1 'polypeptide(L)'
;MKFNSNFPILSTIAFILFYSGLLGMILGIFALSNAFNDLPQGTGFLLIFLGLCFMAFAEIIGVLFAIELNTRRHWKLDQKKVIQSKKEDKSKGKVLINSIEENDTTEIDVSYEEDLEGDAFKCLKCGTVIPEDQNKCPKCGWSFNG
;
A
#
# COMPACT_ATOMS: atom_id res chain seq x y z
N MET A 1 0.71 6.10 8.90
CA MET A 1 -0.21 5.95 7.75
C MET A 1 -0.62 4.49 7.66
N LYS A 2 -1.90 4.16 7.81
CA LYS A 2 -2.42 2.79 7.60
C LYS A 2 -2.45 2.54 6.10
N PHE A 3 -1.58 1.66 5.60
CA PHE A 3 -1.69 1.17 4.23
C PHE A 3 -2.99 0.37 4.10
N ASN A 4 -3.81 0.72 3.13
CA ASN A 4 -5.05 0.00 2.85
C ASN A 4 -4.65 -1.37 2.27
N SER A 5 -4.94 -2.45 3.00
CA SER A 5 -4.53 -3.84 2.69
C SER A 5 -5.15 -4.41 1.41
N ASN A 6 -5.98 -3.63 0.70
CA ASN A 6 -6.68 -4.03 -0.51
C ASN A 6 -5.86 -3.89 -1.80
N PHE A 7 -4.67 -3.26 -1.75
CA PHE A 7 -3.80 -3.08 -2.92
C PHE A 7 -3.40 -4.41 -3.63
N PRO A 8 -2.99 -5.49 -2.93
CA PRO A 8 -2.65 -6.74 -3.61
C PRO A 8 -3.85 -7.37 -4.33
N ILE A 9 -5.06 -7.21 -3.81
CA ILE A 9 -6.29 -7.83 -4.34
C ILE A 9 -6.65 -7.23 -5.71
N LEU A 10 -6.52 -5.91 -5.86
CA LEU A 10 -6.83 -5.23 -7.12
C LEU A 10 -5.87 -5.67 -8.25
N SER A 11 -4.61 -5.89 -7.89
CA SER A 11 -3.58 -6.41 -8.80
C SER A 11 -3.92 -7.84 -9.25
N THR A 12 -4.30 -8.72 -8.32
CA THR A 12 -4.68 -10.11 -8.66
C THR A 12 -5.88 -10.17 -9.59
N ILE A 13 -6.91 -9.35 -9.35
CA ILE A 13 -8.10 -9.27 -10.21
C ILE A 13 -7.71 -8.83 -11.63
N ALA A 14 -6.84 -7.83 -11.76
CA ALA A 14 -6.37 -7.38 -13.07
C ALA A 14 -5.62 -8.49 -13.83
N PHE A 15 -4.77 -9.26 -13.15
CA PHE A 15 -4.07 -10.41 -13.76
C PHE A 15 -5.04 -11.51 -14.20
N ILE A 16 -6.06 -11.83 -13.41
CA ILE A 16 -7.06 -12.85 -13.75
C ILE A 16 -7.85 -12.43 -14.99
N LEU A 17 -8.33 -11.17 -15.04
CA LEU A 17 -9.06 -10.65 -16.19
C LEU A 17 -8.18 -10.67 -17.44
N PHE A 18 -6.92 -10.25 -17.32
CA PHE A 18 -5.96 -10.28 -18.41
C PHE A 18 -5.73 -11.70 -18.94
N TYR A 19 -5.48 -12.65 -18.04
CA TYR A 19 -5.21 -14.04 -18.41
C TYR A 19 -6.42 -14.71 -19.06
N SER A 20 -7.63 -14.42 -18.55
CA SER A 20 -8.87 -14.93 -19.14
C SER A 20 -9.10 -14.41 -20.57
N GLY A 21 -8.82 -13.13 -20.82
CA GLY A 21 -8.90 -12.54 -22.17
C GLY A 21 -7.86 -13.13 -23.12
N LEU A 22 -6.62 -13.30 -22.64
CA LEU A 22 -5.54 -13.89 -23.40
C LEU A 22 -5.82 -15.36 -23.76
N LEU A 23 -6.37 -16.14 -22.82
CA LEU A 23 -6.80 -17.51 -23.04
C LEU A 23 -7.92 -17.57 -24.10
N GLY A 24 -8.92 -16.69 -24.01
CA GLY A 24 -9.98 -16.58 -25.02
C GLY A 24 -9.44 -16.26 -26.42
N MET A 25 -8.44 -15.37 -26.50
CA MET A 25 -7.79 -15.04 -27.76
C MET A 25 -7.02 -16.23 -28.35
N ILE A 26 -6.29 -16.98 -27.52
CA ILE A 26 -5.57 -18.20 -27.96
C ILE A 26 -6.55 -19.26 -28.46
N LEU A 27 -7.65 -19.50 -27.74
CA LEU A 27 -8.67 -20.46 -28.16
C LEU A 27 -9.37 -20.03 -29.45
N GLY A 28 -9.65 -18.73 -29.60
CA GLY A 28 -10.18 -18.16 -30.83
C GLY A 28 -9.24 -18.35 -32.02
N ILE A 29 -7.94 -18.09 -31.82
CA ILE A 29 -6.90 -18.35 -32.82
C ILE A 29 -6.86 -19.84 -33.19
N PHE A 30 -6.88 -20.74 -32.21
CA PHE A 30 -6.85 -22.19 -32.47
C PHE A 30 -8.07 -22.67 -33.26
N ALA A 31 -9.27 -22.19 -32.91
CA ALA A 31 -10.49 -22.46 -33.65
C ALA A 31 -10.41 -21.93 -35.10
N LEU A 32 -9.85 -20.72 -35.27
CA LEU A 32 -9.65 -20.12 -36.57
C LEU A 32 -8.62 -20.90 -37.40
N SER A 33 -7.50 -21.31 -36.81
CA SER A 33 -6.48 -22.14 -37.47
C SER A 33 -7.08 -23.43 -38.01
N ASN A 34 -7.95 -24.10 -37.23
CA ASN A 34 -8.64 -25.32 -37.69
C ASN A 34 -9.56 -25.08 -38.90
N ALA A 35 -10.18 -23.89 -38.99
CA ALA A 35 -11.02 -23.51 -40.12
C ALA A 35 -10.22 -23.15 -41.38
N PHE A 36 -8.93 -22.80 -41.25
CA PHE A 36 -8.07 -22.34 -42.36
C PHE A 36 -6.94 -23.32 -42.72
N ASN A 37 -6.94 -24.54 -42.17
CA ASN A 37 -5.89 -25.54 -42.45
C ASN A 37 -5.76 -25.90 -43.94
N ASP A 38 -6.78 -25.65 -44.76
CA ASP A 38 -6.76 -25.93 -46.20
C ASP A 38 -6.13 -24.80 -47.04
N LEU A 39 -5.79 -23.64 -46.44
CA LEU A 39 -5.22 -22.50 -47.16
C LEU A 39 -3.76 -22.22 -46.75
N PRO A 40 -2.77 -22.45 -47.64
CA PRO A 40 -1.35 -22.19 -47.35
C PRO A 40 -1.01 -20.71 -47.14
N GLN A 41 -1.98 -19.80 -47.30
CA GLN A 41 -1.82 -18.35 -47.11
C GLN A 41 -2.17 -17.89 -45.67
N GLY A 42 -2.82 -18.72 -44.85
CA GLY A 42 -3.29 -18.32 -43.51
C GLY A 42 -2.17 -18.02 -42.51
N THR A 43 -1.01 -18.67 -42.66
CA THR A 43 0.11 -18.57 -41.71
C THR A 43 0.73 -17.17 -41.67
N GLY A 44 0.73 -16.46 -42.81
CA GLY A 44 1.29 -15.11 -42.89
C GLY A 44 0.48 -14.09 -42.09
N PHE A 45 -0.85 -14.15 -42.19
CA PHE A 45 -1.74 -13.25 -41.45
C PHE A 45 -1.64 -13.44 -39.94
N LEU A 46 -1.48 -14.68 -39.48
CA LEU A 46 -1.31 -15.00 -38.07
C LEU A 46 -0.06 -14.30 -37.48
N LEU A 47 1.08 -14.38 -38.18
CA LEU A 47 2.34 -13.77 -37.73
C LEU A 47 2.25 -12.24 -37.68
N ILE A 48 1.59 -11.63 -38.67
CA ILE A 48 1.36 -10.18 -38.69
C ILE A 48 0.50 -9.77 -37.49
N PHE A 49 -0.61 -10.48 -37.24
CA PHE A 49 -1.49 -10.19 -36.11
C PHE A 49 -0.77 -10.35 -34.77
N LEU A 50 -0.02 -11.44 -34.59
CA LEU A 50 0.78 -11.67 -33.39
C LEU A 50 1.79 -10.54 -33.17
N GLY A 51 2.49 -10.11 -34.23
CA GLY A 51 3.43 -8.98 -34.18
C GLY A 51 2.78 -7.66 -33.76
N LEU A 52 1.59 -7.35 -34.31
CA LEU A 52 0.82 -6.17 -33.92
C LEU A 52 0.39 -6.23 -32.45
N CYS A 53 -0.05 -7.40 -31.96
CA CYS A 53 -0.36 -7.59 -30.55
C CYS A 53 0.87 -7.34 -29.66
N PHE A 54 2.04 -7.89 -30.01
CA PHE A 54 3.27 -7.68 -29.24
C PHE A 54 3.69 -6.21 -29.18
N MET A 55 3.60 -5.47 -30.29
CA MET A 55 3.89 -4.03 -30.28
C MET A 55 2.93 -3.27 -29.35
N ALA A 56 1.63 -3.53 -29.45
CA ALA A 56 0.64 -2.89 -28.58
C ALA A 56 0.88 -3.20 -27.09
N PHE A 57 1.20 -4.46 -26.75
CA PHE A 57 1.53 -4.82 -25.38
C PHE A 57 2.80 -4.14 -24.88
N ALA A 58 3.84 -4.02 -25.72
CA ALA A 58 5.08 -3.35 -25.35
C ALA A 58 4.85 -1.88 -24.99
N GLU A 59 4.01 -1.16 -25.74
CA GLU A 59 3.65 0.22 -25.44
C GLU A 59 2.90 0.35 -24.10
N ILE A 60 1.91 -0.52 -23.87
CA ILE A 60 1.14 -0.54 -22.62
C ILE A 60 2.06 -0.79 -21.42
N ILE A 61 2.94 -1.80 -21.51
CA ILE A 61 3.90 -2.12 -20.45
C ILE A 61 4.84 -0.93 -20.20
N GLY A 62 5.30 -0.26 -21.27
CA GLY A 62 6.14 0.94 -21.16
C GLY A 62 5.46 2.08 -20.38
N VAL A 63 4.18 2.35 -20.68
CA VAL A 63 3.39 3.39 -19.98
C VAL A 63 3.17 3.01 -18.51
N LEU A 64 2.81 1.75 -18.22
CA LEU A 64 2.65 1.25 -16.85
C LEU A 64 3.94 1.42 -16.04
N PHE A 65 5.09 1.09 -16.61
CA PHE A 65 6.38 1.23 -15.94
C PHE A 65 6.73 2.71 -15.69
N ALA A 66 6.45 3.59 -16.65
CA ALA A 66 6.64 5.03 -16.48
C ALA A 66 5.80 5.61 -15.33
N ILE A 67 4.54 5.19 -15.21
CA ILE A 67 3.64 5.60 -14.12
C ILE A 67 4.18 5.11 -12.77
N GLU A 68 4.63 3.86 -12.67
CA GLU A 68 5.16 3.32 -11.43
C GLU A 68 6.45 4.04 -11.00
N LEU A 69 7.37 4.27 -11.94
CA LEU A 69 8.59 5.03 -11.67
C LEU A 69 8.29 6.46 -11.22
N ASN A 70 7.30 7.12 -11.82
CA ASN A 70 6.92 8.47 -11.43
C ASN A 70 6.33 8.51 -10.01
N THR A 71 5.44 7.56 -9.70
CA THR A 71 4.83 7.43 -8.37
C THR A 71 5.87 7.20 -7.28
N ARG A 72 6.87 6.35 -7.56
CA ARG A 72 7.98 6.10 -6.62
C ARG A 72 8.85 7.34 -6.35
N ARG A 73 8.98 8.27 -7.31
CA ARG A 73 9.75 9.52 -7.09
C ARG A 73 9.02 10.46 -6.14
N HIS A 74 7.71 10.66 -6.31
CA HIS A 74 6.92 11.54 -5.46
C HIS A 74 6.97 11.11 -3.99
N TRP A 75 6.87 9.80 -3.73
CA TRP A 75 6.93 9.26 -2.38
C TRP A 75 8.26 9.58 -1.65
N LYS A 76 9.39 9.59 -2.37
CA LYS A 76 10.70 9.94 -1.79
C LYS A 76 10.80 11.43 -1.45
N LEU A 77 10.17 12.30 -2.23
CA LEU A 77 10.15 13.74 -1.94
C LEU A 77 9.33 14.04 -0.68
N ASP A 78 8.20 13.36 -0.51
CA ASP A 78 7.36 13.56 0.67
C ASP A 78 8.04 13.05 1.95
N GLN A 79 8.77 11.93 1.91
CA GLN A 79 9.56 11.49 3.06
C GLN A 79 10.65 12.51 3.45
N LYS A 80 11.33 13.12 2.47
CA LYS A 80 12.37 14.13 2.77
C LYS A 80 11.78 15.34 3.50
N LYS A 81 10.60 15.81 3.08
CA LYS A 81 9.91 16.94 3.74
C LYS A 81 9.57 16.62 5.21
N VAL A 82 9.06 15.42 5.49
CA VAL A 82 8.73 14.99 6.87
C VAL A 82 9.99 14.89 7.75
N ILE A 83 11.11 14.42 7.19
CA ILE A 83 12.38 14.37 7.92
C ILE A 83 12.93 15.78 8.16
N GLN A 84 12.81 16.69 7.17
CA GLN A 84 13.24 18.08 7.32
C GLN A 84 12.41 18.83 8.37
N SER A 85 11.08 18.71 8.36
CA SER A 85 10.24 19.37 9.36
C SER A 85 10.57 18.90 10.78
N LYS A 86 10.80 17.58 10.98
CA LYS A 86 11.24 17.05 12.28
C LYS A 86 12.60 17.58 12.75
N LYS A 87 13.52 17.93 11.83
CA LYS A 87 14.81 18.52 12.20
C LYS A 87 14.66 19.98 12.63
N GLU A 88 13.77 20.73 11.97
CA GLU A 88 13.48 22.12 12.34
C GLU A 88 12.83 22.20 13.72
N ASP A 89 11.89 21.31 14.04
CA ASP A 89 11.22 21.28 15.35
C ASP A 89 12.20 20.93 16.49
N LYS A 90 13.10 19.96 16.26
CA LYS A 90 14.17 19.63 17.24
C LYS A 90 15.14 20.79 17.45
N SER A 91 15.48 21.53 16.39
CA SER A 91 16.35 22.70 16.50
C SER A 91 15.71 23.81 17.33
N LYS A 92 14.41 24.09 17.12
CA LYS A 92 13.68 25.10 17.90
C LYS A 92 13.51 24.68 19.36
N GLY A 93 13.20 23.41 19.62
CA GLY A 93 13.10 22.88 20.97
C GLY A 93 14.42 22.97 21.75
N LYS A 94 15.56 22.69 21.11
CA LYS A 94 16.89 22.80 21.75
C LYS A 94 17.29 24.25 22.07
N VAL A 95 16.90 25.21 21.22
CA VAL A 95 17.14 26.64 21.50
C VAL A 95 16.32 27.10 22.70
N LEU A 96 15.08 26.62 22.86
CA LEU A 96 14.23 27.01 24.00
C LEU A 96 14.75 26.47 25.34
N ILE A 97 15.33 25.27 25.37
CA ILE A 97 15.87 24.65 26.59
C ILE A 97 17.14 25.37 27.06
N ASN A 98 18.05 25.74 26.14
CA ASN A 98 19.27 26.47 26.50
C ASN A 98 19.00 27.88 27.06
N SER A 99 17.84 28.49 26.79
CA SER A 99 17.47 29.80 27.34
C SER A 99 16.90 29.73 28.76
N ILE A 100 16.60 28.54 29.27
CA ILE A 100 16.06 28.33 30.63
C ILE A 100 17.18 27.96 31.61
N GLU A 101 18.34 27.49 31.12
CA GLU A 101 19.44 26.97 31.95
C GLU A 101 20.31 28.06 32.62
N GLU A 102 20.02 29.35 32.44
CA GLU A 102 20.77 30.45 33.07
C GLU A 102 20.06 31.12 34.25
N ASN A 103 18.89 30.60 34.67
CA ASN A 103 18.19 31.14 35.83
C ASN A 103 17.66 30.01 36.74
N ASP A 104 18.18 30.03 37.96
CA ASP A 104 17.64 29.42 39.17
C ASP A 104 17.99 27.94 39.45
N THR A 105 19.06 27.78 40.23
CA THR A 105 19.30 26.62 41.08
C THR A 105 18.25 26.58 42.19
N THR A 106 17.09 26.01 41.91
CA THR A 106 16.19 25.52 42.96
C THR A 106 16.09 24.01 42.85
N GLU A 107 16.58 23.33 43.88
CA GLU A 107 16.42 21.88 44.09
C GLU A 107 14.93 21.54 44.13
N ILE A 108 14.41 20.97 43.05
CA ILE A 108 13.07 20.38 43.01
C ILE A 108 13.27 18.88 43.15
N ASP A 109 12.89 18.37 44.33
CA ASP A 109 12.77 16.95 44.65
C ASP A 109 11.59 16.37 43.85
N VAL A 110 11.88 15.86 42.65
CA VAL A 110 10.89 15.17 41.81
C VAL A 110 10.89 13.69 42.19
N SER A 111 9.96 13.32 43.07
CA SER A 111 9.61 11.93 43.34
C SER A 111 8.94 11.32 42.09
N TYR A 112 9.60 10.32 41.50
CA TYR A 112 9.07 9.54 40.39
C TYR A 112 7.97 8.60 40.88
N GLU A 113 6.71 8.89 40.57
CA GLU A 113 5.65 7.88 40.59
C GLU A 113 5.70 7.12 39.27
N GLU A 114 5.95 5.81 39.38
CA GLU A 114 6.08 4.87 38.28
C GLU A 114 4.68 4.55 37.76
N ASP A 115 4.20 5.33 36.80
CA ASP A 115 2.92 5.14 36.11
C ASP A 115 2.96 3.85 35.27
N LEU A 116 2.58 2.74 35.91
CA LEU A 116 2.17 1.49 35.27
C LEU A 116 0.84 1.73 34.51
N GLU A 117 0.93 2.39 33.35
CA GLU A 117 -0.18 2.47 32.39
C GLU A 117 -0.43 1.07 31.79
N GLY A 118 -1.41 0.36 32.36
CA GLY A 118 -2.03 -0.79 31.71
C GLY A 118 -2.67 -0.34 30.39
N ASP A 119 -2.23 -0.93 29.28
CA ASP A 119 -2.67 -0.60 27.93
C ASP A 119 -4.15 -0.97 27.72
N ALA A 120 -5.06 -0.05 28.07
CA ALA A 120 -6.49 -0.24 27.84
C ALA A 120 -6.81 -0.33 26.34
N PHE A 121 -7.20 -1.52 25.86
CA PHE A 121 -7.47 -1.78 24.45
C PHE A 121 -8.84 -1.23 24.00
N LYS A 122 -8.92 -0.65 22.78
CA LYS A 122 -10.18 -0.13 22.20
C LYS A 122 -10.85 -1.15 21.28
N CYS A 123 -12.17 -1.28 21.38
CA CYS A 123 -12.98 -2.16 20.53
C CYS A 123 -12.92 -1.73 19.06
N LEU A 124 -12.55 -2.64 18.15
CA LEU A 124 -12.48 -2.39 16.71
C LEU A 124 -13.84 -2.14 16.04
N LYS A 125 -14.94 -2.62 16.65
CA LYS A 125 -16.29 -2.50 16.08
C LYS A 125 -16.99 -1.20 16.48
N CYS A 126 -16.88 -0.78 17.75
CA CYS A 126 -17.63 0.37 18.29
C CYS A 126 -16.76 1.45 18.95
N GLY A 127 -15.45 1.26 19.05
CA GLY A 127 -14.51 2.23 19.63
C GLY A 127 -14.55 2.38 21.15
N THR A 128 -15.35 1.57 21.85
CA THR A 128 -15.41 1.59 23.33
C THR A 128 -14.17 0.95 23.94
N VAL A 129 -13.65 1.49 25.04
CA VAL A 129 -12.52 0.92 25.79
C VAL A 129 -12.96 -0.38 26.45
N ILE A 130 -12.18 -1.45 26.29
CA ILE A 130 -12.41 -2.76 26.87
C ILE A 130 -11.44 -2.90 28.05
N PRO A 131 -11.94 -3.17 29.27
CA PRO A 131 -11.06 -3.46 30.42
C PRO A 131 -10.34 -4.80 30.21
N GLU A 132 -9.13 -4.94 30.75
CA GLU A 132 -8.25 -6.10 30.52
C GLU A 132 -8.86 -7.44 30.97
N ASP A 133 -9.80 -7.40 31.92
CA ASP A 133 -10.48 -8.60 32.43
C ASP A 133 -11.51 -9.19 31.44
N GLN A 134 -11.77 -8.53 30.31
CA GLN A 134 -12.86 -8.91 29.40
C GLN A 134 -12.38 -9.14 27.95
N ASN A 135 -12.60 -10.36 27.45
CA ASN A 135 -12.33 -10.74 26.06
C ASN A 135 -13.45 -10.34 25.06
N LYS A 136 -14.50 -9.68 25.55
CA LYS A 136 -15.70 -9.34 24.77
C LYS A 136 -16.15 -7.92 25.09
N CYS A 137 -16.50 -7.17 24.06
CA CYS A 137 -16.97 -5.79 24.21
C CYS A 137 -18.35 -5.77 24.89
N PRO A 138 -18.52 -5.08 26.04
CA PRO A 138 -19.80 -5.02 26.76
C PRO A 138 -20.88 -4.24 26.00
N LYS A 139 -20.48 -3.35 25.08
CA LYS A 139 -21.42 -2.50 24.32
C LYS A 139 -21.98 -3.16 23.06
N CYS A 140 -21.16 -3.94 22.33
CA CYS A 140 -21.55 -4.48 21.02
C CYS A 140 -21.43 -6.00 20.88
N GLY A 141 -20.92 -6.68 21.91
CA GLY A 141 -20.78 -8.14 21.92
C GLY A 141 -19.68 -8.70 21.01
N TRP A 142 -18.79 -7.86 20.46
CA TRP A 142 -17.66 -8.33 19.64
C TRP A 142 -16.57 -8.96 20.51
N SER A 143 -16.00 -10.10 20.10
CA SER A 143 -14.89 -10.81 20.76
C SER A 143 -13.81 -11.20 19.75
N PHE A 144 -12.57 -11.33 20.21
CA PHE A 144 -11.41 -11.63 19.34
C PHE A 144 -11.37 -13.10 18.87
N ASN A 145 -11.91 -14.03 19.67
CA ASN A 145 -11.97 -15.48 19.37
C ASN A 145 -13.28 -15.85 18.65
N GLY A 146 -13.56 -15.18 17.52
CA GLY A 146 -14.71 -15.51 16.66
C GLY A 146 -14.53 -16.81 15.91
#